data_AF-A0A1Y4S5Q8-F1
#
_entry.id   AF-A0A1Y4S5Q8-F1
#
_cell.length_a   1.000
_cell.length_b   1.000
_cell.length_c   1.000
_cell.angle_alpha   90.00
_cell.angle_beta   90.00
_cell.angle_gamma   90.00
#
_symmetry.space_group_name_H-M   'P 1'
#
loop_
_entity.id
_entity.type
_entity.pdbx_description
1 polymer ?
#
loop_
_entity_poly.entity_id
_entity_poly.type
_entity_poly.pdbx_seq_one_letter_code
_entity_poly.pdbx_strand_id
1 'polypeptide(L)'
;MGHRFSWFSFETPRQRQRSMEKYERASFPHGAAQKAAVEGLLRQLVPEEKLPLALTCYLSGRDVYRDRYGQSEFERPEERLAEVKEELLTVLHPALKWHWPLYLALIEADAVVGEELNYPSPEALRARAEELKAML
;
A
#
# COMPACT_ATOMS: atom_id res chain seq x y z
N MET A 1 33.44 14.24 25.18
CA MET A 1 33.37 14.64 23.76
C MET A 1 33.82 13.47 22.92
N GLY A 2 32.92 12.92 22.10
CA GLY A 2 33.21 11.78 21.23
C GLY A 2 32.28 11.87 20.03
N HIS A 3 32.76 12.52 18.97
CA HIS A 3 32.06 12.66 17.70
C HIS A 3 31.79 11.26 17.11
N ARG A 4 30.52 10.90 16.90
CA ARG A 4 30.14 9.83 15.96
C ARG A 4 29.45 10.47 14.78
N PHE A 5 30.20 10.46 13.68
CA PHE A 5 29.84 11.00 12.39
C PHE A 5 28.52 10.40 11.89
N SER A 6 27.68 11.29 11.39
CA SER A 6 26.48 10.98 10.61
C SER A 6 26.88 10.05 9.45
N TRP A 7 26.30 8.85 9.43
CA TRP A 7 26.42 7.88 8.34
C TRP A 7 25.72 8.43 7.09
N PHE A 8 26.44 9.21 6.29
CA PHE A 8 26.04 9.49 4.92
C PHE A 8 26.18 8.19 4.10
N SER A 9 25.08 7.44 3.95
CA SER A 9 24.99 6.35 2.98
C SER A 9 24.97 6.94 1.56
N PHE A 10 26.15 7.20 1.00
CA PHE A 10 26.28 7.50 -0.42
C PHE A 10 26.07 6.20 -1.22
N GLU A 11 24.81 5.87 -1.51
CA GLU A 11 24.51 4.84 -2.50
C GLU A 11 25.01 5.28 -3.87
N THR A 12 25.80 4.44 -4.53
CA THR A 12 26.20 4.69 -5.92
C THR A 12 24.97 4.64 -6.84
N PRO A 13 24.95 5.34 -8.00
CA PRO A 13 23.82 5.31 -8.93
C PRO A 13 23.41 3.88 -9.35
N ARG A 14 24.39 2.97 -9.45
CA ARG A 14 24.16 1.55 -9.77
C ARG A 14 23.54 0.76 -8.62
N GLN A 15 23.89 1.08 -7.37
CA GLN A 15 23.24 0.48 -6.19
C GLN A 15 21.81 0.99 -6.06
N ARG A 16 21.59 2.29 -6.26
CA ARG A 16 20.25 2.90 -6.27
C ARG A 16 19.34 2.27 -7.32
N GLN A 17 19.84 2.08 -8.55
CA GLN A 17 19.09 1.41 -9.62
C GLN A 17 18.71 -0.02 -9.25
N ARG A 18 19.65 -0.81 -8.72
CA ARG A 18 19.38 -2.19 -8.27
C ARG A 18 18.39 -2.24 -7.11
N SER A 19 18.48 -1.30 -6.16
CA SER A 19 17.53 -1.18 -5.05
C SER A 19 16.14 -0.81 -5.56
N MET A 20 16.04 0.09 -6.53
CA MET A 20 14.77 0.46 -7.16
C MET A 20 14.14 -0.71 -7.91
N GLU A 21 14.91 -1.46 -8.71
CA GLU A 21 14.41 -2.66 -9.41
C GLU A 21 13.96 -3.75 -8.43
N LYS A 22 14.70 -3.93 -7.34
CA LYS A 22 14.33 -4.86 -6.27
C LYS A 22 13.05 -4.41 -5.56
N TYR A 23 12.93 -3.12 -5.27
CA TYR A 23 11.75 -2.54 -4.66
C TYR A 23 10.53 -2.62 -5.58
N GLU A 24 10.70 -2.39 -6.87
CA GLU A 24 9.63 -2.48 -7.85
C GLU A 24 9.13 -3.92 -8.02
N ARG A 25 10.03 -4.91 -8.07
CA ARG A 25 9.65 -6.33 -8.07
C ARG A 25 9.00 -6.77 -6.75
N ALA A 26 9.50 -6.28 -5.62
CA ALA A 26 8.88 -6.55 -4.32
C ALA A 26 7.50 -5.86 -4.20
N SER A 27 7.33 -4.70 -4.84
CA SER A 27 6.08 -3.95 -4.80
C SER A 27 5.06 -4.44 -5.81
N PHE A 28 5.46 -5.01 -6.92
CA PHE A 28 4.52 -5.53 -7.91
C PHE A 28 5.00 -6.90 -8.34
N PRO A 29 4.62 -7.97 -7.60
CA PRO A 29 5.00 -9.35 -7.93
C PRO A 29 4.65 -9.74 -9.37
N HIS A 30 3.55 -9.21 -9.91
CA HIS A 30 3.10 -9.44 -11.28
C HIS A 30 3.57 -8.33 -12.25
N GLY A 31 4.57 -7.55 -11.86
CA GLY A 31 5.28 -6.59 -12.70
C GLY A 31 4.49 -5.34 -13.08
N ALA A 32 4.86 -4.74 -14.21
CA ALA A 32 4.34 -3.45 -14.64
C ALA A 32 2.82 -3.45 -14.93
N ALA A 33 2.25 -4.59 -15.30
CA ALA A 33 0.82 -4.72 -15.55
C ALA A 33 0.01 -4.52 -14.24
N GLN A 34 0.47 -5.12 -13.15
CA GLN A 34 -0.14 -4.94 -11.82
C GLN A 34 -0.06 -3.49 -11.37
N LYS A 35 1.12 -2.88 -11.52
CA LYS A 35 1.33 -1.46 -11.22
C LYS A 35 0.35 -0.58 -11.99
N ALA A 36 0.21 -0.81 -13.31
CA ALA A 36 -0.71 -0.05 -14.14
C ALA A 36 -2.18 -0.23 -13.71
N ALA A 37 -2.58 -1.46 -13.34
CA ALA A 37 -3.92 -1.73 -12.83
C ALA A 37 -4.19 -1.00 -11.51
N VAL A 38 -3.28 -1.10 -10.54
CA VAL A 38 -3.36 -0.40 -9.25
C VAL A 38 -3.41 1.11 -9.45
N GLU A 39 -2.52 1.68 -10.29
CA GLU A 39 -2.56 3.11 -10.60
C GLU A 39 -3.87 3.54 -11.27
N GLY A 40 -4.44 2.69 -12.12
CA GLY A 40 -5.75 2.91 -12.74
C GLY A 40 -6.89 2.94 -11.73
N LEU A 41 -6.85 2.04 -10.74
CA LEU A 41 -7.83 1.99 -9.64
C LEU A 41 -7.67 3.19 -8.71
N LEU A 42 -6.45 3.55 -8.33
CA LEU A 42 -6.20 4.72 -7.47
C LEU A 42 -6.73 6.02 -8.09
N ARG A 43 -6.49 6.25 -9.39
CA ARG A 43 -7.05 7.42 -10.09
C ARG A 43 -8.58 7.48 -10.04
N GLN A 44 -9.24 6.33 -9.99
CA GLN A 44 -10.70 6.24 -9.96
C GLN A 44 -11.27 6.32 -8.54
N LEU A 45 -10.57 5.76 -7.54
CA LEU A 45 -11.03 5.70 -6.16
C LEU A 45 -10.81 7.02 -5.43
N VAL A 46 -9.63 7.63 -5.60
CA VAL A 46 -9.16 8.82 -4.89
C VAL A 46 -8.70 9.92 -5.86
N PRO A 47 -9.59 10.41 -6.74
CA PRO A 47 -9.23 11.35 -7.81
C PRO A 47 -8.68 12.70 -7.32
N GLU A 48 -8.94 13.07 -6.07
CA GLU A 48 -8.44 14.29 -5.42
C GLU A 48 -6.95 14.21 -5.08
N GLU A 49 -6.37 13.01 -5.09
CA GLU A 49 -4.98 12.76 -4.73
C GLU A 49 -4.06 12.73 -5.94
N LYS A 50 -2.86 13.30 -5.80
CA LYS A 50 -1.81 13.11 -6.80
C LYS A 50 -1.39 11.65 -6.78
N LEU A 51 -1.42 11.00 -7.94
CA LEU A 51 -1.09 9.57 -8.06
C LEU A 51 0.19 9.14 -7.35
N PRO A 52 1.33 9.85 -7.42
CA PRO A 52 2.54 9.43 -6.69
C PRO A 52 2.33 9.36 -5.18
N LEU A 53 1.51 10.27 -4.62
CA LEU A 53 1.17 10.25 -3.19
C LEU A 53 0.23 9.09 -2.88
N ALA A 54 -0.83 8.93 -3.68
CA ALA A 54 -1.78 7.83 -3.51
C ALA A 54 -1.09 6.46 -3.59
N LEU A 55 -0.19 6.30 -4.55
CA LEU A 55 0.62 5.09 -4.69
C LEU A 55 1.53 4.88 -3.47
N THR A 56 2.11 5.94 -2.91
CA THR A 56 2.93 5.84 -1.69
C THR A 56 2.08 5.36 -0.51
N CYS A 57 0.92 5.96 -0.27
CA CYS A 57 0.01 5.56 0.80
C CYS A 57 -0.44 4.10 0.64
N TYR A 58 -0.78 3.70 -0.58
CA TYR A 58 -1.10 2.32 -0.94
C TYR A 58 0.05 1.36 -0.59
N LEU A 59 1.27 1.65 -1.04
CA LEU A 59 2.44 0.80 -0.80
C LEU A 59 2.76 0.68 0.69
N SER A 60 2.67 1.77 1.45
CA SER A 60 2.85 1.75 2.91
C SER A 60 1.84 0.84 3.60
N GLY A 61 0.54 0.98 3.29
CA GLY A 61 -0.50 0.14 3.88
C GLY A 61 -0.36 -1.33 3.47
N ARG A 62 -0.04 -1.60 2.21
CA ARG A 62 0.18 -2.97 1.71
C ARG A 62 1.41 -3.61 2.35
N ASP A 63 2.51 -2.88 2.53
CA ASP A 63 3.69 -3.42 3.18
C ASP A 63 3.38 -3.79 4.65
N VAL A 64 2.55 -3.03 5.37
CA VAL A 64 2.06 -3.46 6.70
C VAL A 64 1.17 -4.70 6.61
N TYR A 65 0.27 -4.75 5.62
CA TYR A 65 -0.59 -5.91 5.38
C TYR A 65 0.22 -7.18 5.08
N ARG A 66 1.37 -7.06 4.39
CA ARG A 66 2.22 -8.19 3.97
C ARG A 66 3.33 -8.54 4.97
N ASP A 67 4.16 -7.57 5.36
CA ASP A 67 5.43 -7.78 6.04
C ASP A 67 5.25 -8.23 7.51
N ARG A 68 4.15 -7.85 8.17
CA ARG A 68 3.84 -8.37 9.52
C ARG A 68 3.19 -9.76 9.52
N TYR A 69 2.70 -10.24 8.37
CA TYR A 69 1.85 -11.43 8.27
C TYR A 69 2.46 -12.57 7.48
N GLY A 70 3.63 -12.37 6.87
CA GLY A 70 4.48 -13.47 6.41
C GLY A 70 5.03 -14.35 7.55
N GLN A 71 4.83 -13.96 8.82
CA GLN A 71 5.39 -14.64 10.00
C GLN A 71 4.45 -14.78 11.22
N SER A 72 3.21 -14.29 11.21
CA SER A 72 2.38 -14.21 12.43
C SER A 72 1.01 -14.88 12.29
N GLU A 73 0.75 -15.84 13.17
CA GLU A 73 -0.52 -16.53 13.42
C GLU A 73 -1.57 -15.59 14.06
N PHE A 74 -1.92 -14.48 13.41
CA PHE A 74 -3.07 -13.71 13.89
C PHE A 74 -4.35 -14.53 13.67
N GLU A 75 -5.04 -14.82 14.76
CA GLU A 75 -6.27 -15.63 14.80
C GLU A 75 -7.47 -14.95 14.11
N ARG A 76 -7.39 -13.64 13.79
CA ARG A 76 -8.53 -12.85 13.29
C ARG A 76 -8.16 -11.83 12.19
N PRO A 77 -8.77 -11.91 10.99
CA PRO A 77 -8.56 -10.95 9.89
C PRO A 77 -8.88 -9.48 10.22
N GLU A 78 -9.77 -9.23 11.18
CA GLU A 78 -10.22 -7.87 11.55
C GLU A 78 -9.12 -7.05 12.23
N GLU A 79 -8.30 -7.68 13.09
CA GLU A 79 -7.19 -7.02 13.77
C GLU A 79 -6.12 -6.56 12.79
N ARG A 80 -5.89 -7.34 11.72
CA ARG A 80 -5.01 -6.97 10.61
C ARG A 80 -5.47 -5.70 9.93
N LEU A 81 -6.76 -5.63 9.63
CA LEU A 81 -7.35 -4.48 8.96
C LEU A 81 -7.29 -3.22 9.83
N ALA A 82 -7.45 -3.37 11.15
CA ALA A 82 -7.28 -2.28 12.11
C ALA A 82 -5.83 -1.76 12.15
N GLU A 83 -4.81 -2.64 12.16
CA GLU A 83 -3.41 -2.21 12.12
C GLU A 83 -3.06 -1.45 10.83
N VAL A 84 -3.52 -1.95 9.68
CA VAL A 84 -3.28 -1.29 8.39
C VAL A 84 -4.01 0.05 8.34
N LYS A 85 -5.22 0.15 8.90
CA LYS A 85 -5.92 1.42 9.07
C LYS A 85 -5.10 2.41 9.87
N GLU A 86 -4.55 2.02 11.02
CA GLU A 86 -3.71 2.91 11.84
C GLU A 86 -2.48 3.39 11.06
N GLU A 87 -1.79 2.51 10.35
CA GLU A 87 -0.67 2.90 9.48
C GLU A 87 -1.12 3.93 8.43
N LEU A 88 -2.20 3.65 7.70
CA LEU A 88 -2.76 4.55 6.69
C LEU A 88 -3.08 5.93 7.29
N LEU A 89 -3.63 5.98 8.49
CA LEU A 89 -3.92 7.24 9.18
C LEU A 89 -2.67 8.02 9.60
N THR A 90 -1.50 7.38 9.69
CA THR A 90 -0.22 8.09 9.92
C THR A 90 0.36 8.68 8.64
N VAL A 91 0.24 7.98 7.52
CA VAL A 91 0.86 8.39 6.23
C VAL A 91 -0.04 9.27 5.38
N LEU A 92 -1.37 9.15 5.52
CA LEU A 92 -2.32 9.97 4.78
C LEU A 92 -2.24 11.43 5.22
N HIS A 93 -2.31 12.32 4.23
CA HIS A 93 -2.44 13.74 4.50
C HIS A 93 -3.70 13.99 5.36
N PRO A 94 -3.66 14.87 6.38
CA PRO A 94 -4.79 15.07 7.30
C PRO A 94 -6.14 15.34 6.62
N ALA A 95 -6.14 16.14 5.55
CA ALA A 95 -7.36 16.46 4.79
C ALA A 95 -7.94 15.28 3.97
N LEU A 96 -7.18 14.19 3.83
CA LEU A 96 -7.49 13.02 3.02
C LEU A 96 -7.59 11.75 3.85
N LYS A 97 -7.47 11.84 5.18
CA LYS A 97 -7.60 10.67 6.08
C LYS A 97 -8.90 9.92 5.86
N TRP A 98 -9.97 10.60 5.46
CA TRP A 98 -11.26 9.97 5.16
C TRP A 98 -11.23 8.96 3.99
N HIS A 99 -10.18 8.96 3.17
CA HIS A 99 -9.94 7.97 2.11
C HIS A 99 -9.39 6.62 2.61
N TRP A 100 -8.99 6.50 3.89
CA TRP A 100 -8.41 5.26 4.42
C TRP A 100 -9.19 3.97 4.05
N PRO A 101 -10.54 3.93 4.01
CA PRO A 101 -11.25 2.69 3.70
C PRO A 101 -11.08 2.27 2.24
N LEU A 102 -10.90 3.23 1.32
CA LEU A 102 -10.69 2.96 -0.11
C LEU A 102 -9.32 2.32 -0.35
N TYR A 103 -8.28 2.82 0.34
CA TYR A 103 -6.96 2.20 0.32
C TYR A 103 -7.00 0.80 0.90
N LEU A 104 -7.67 0.62 2.03
CA LEU A 104 -7.76 -0.67 2.71
C LEU A 104 -8.49 -1.71 1.85
N ALA A 105 -9.59 -1.34 1.20
CA ALA A 105 -10.32 -2.22 0.27
C ALA A 105 -9.45 -2.64 -0.92
N LEU A 106 -8.66 -1.71 -1.48
CA LEU A 106 -7.74 -2.02 -2.58
C LEU A 106 -6.59 -2.94 -2.12
N ILE A 107 -6.04 -2.72 -0.93
CA ILE A 107 -4.98 -3.55 -0.35
C ILE A 107 -5.50 -4.97 -0.07
N GLU A 108 -6.70 -5.11 0.50
CA GLU A 108 -7.34 -6.40 0.75
C GLU A 108 -7.58 -7.16 -0.58
N ALA A 109 -8.05 -6.45 -1.61
CA ALA A 109 -8.25 -7.03 -2.93
C ALA A 109 -6.93 -7.44 -3.59
N ASP A 110 -5.90 -6.59 -3.57
CA ASP A 110 -4.59 -6.88 -4.16
C ASP A 110 -3.92 -8.10 -3.54
N ALA A 111 -4.13 -8.33 -2.23
CA ALA A 111 -3.54 -9.45 -1.51
C ALA A 111 -3.99 -10.83 -2.01
N VAL A 112 -5.13 -10.92 -2.70
CA VAL A 112 -5.67 -12.17 -3.25
C VAL A 112 -5.64 -12.22 -4.78
N VAL A 113 -5.17 -11.14 -5.43
CA VAL A 113 -5.06 -11.09 -6.89
C VAL A 113 -3.88 -11.96 -7.34
N GLY A 114 -4.16 -12.85 -8.28
CA GLY A 114 -3.16 -13.67 -8.96
C GLY A 114 -2.66 -13.06 -10.27
N GLU A 115 -1.95 -13.86 -11.07
CA GLU A 115 -1.31 -13.43 -12.32
C GLU A 115 -2.27 -12.82 -13.36
N GLU A 116 -3.55 -13.22 -13.34
CA GLU A 116 -4.58 -12.71 -14.24
C GLU A 116 -5.03 -11.27 -13.91
N LEU A 117 -4.60 -10.71 -12.77
CA LEU A 117 -4.92 -9.34 -12.36
C LEU A 117 -6.42 -9.02 -12.31
N ASN A 118 -7.22 -9.99 -11.86
CA ASN A 118 -8.68 -9.87 -11.74
C ASN A 118 -9.08 -9.00 -10.54
N TYR A 119 -8.78 -7.70 -10.61
CA TYR A 119 -9.22 -6.74 -9.61
C TYR A 119 -10.74 -6.55 -9.65
N PRO A 120 -11.39 -6.36 -8.49
CA PRO A 120 -12.78 -5.91 -8.43
C PRO A 120 -12.95 -4.55 -9.13
N SER A 121 -14.17 -4.26 -9.58
CA SER A 121 -14.48 -2.95 -10.14
C SER A 121 -14.34 -1.82 -9.10
N PRO A 122 -14.13 -0.56 -9.52
CA PRO A 122 -14.12 0.58 -8.61
C PRO A 122 -15.38 0.66 -7.73
N GLU A 123 -16.56 0.31 -8.25
CA GLU A 123 -17.82 0.32 -7.51
C GLU A 123 -17.82 -0.75 -6.42
N ALA A 124 -17.33 -1.96 -6.72
CA ALA A 124 -17.21 -3.03 -5.74
C ALA A 124 -16.21 -2.66 -4.62
N LEU A 125 -15.09 -2.02 -4.98
CA LEU A 125 -14.11 -1.53 -4.00
C LEU A 125 -14.71 -0.42 -3.12
N ARG A 126 -15.52 0.48 -3.67
CA ARG A 126 -16.24 1.51 -2.90
C ARG A 126 -17.27 0.90 -1.95
N ALA A 127 -18.02 -0.11 -2.40
CA ALA A 127 -18.96 -0.82 -1.54
C ALA A 127 -18.24 -1.50 -0.37
N ARG A 128 -17.13 -2.20 -0.66
CA ARG A 128 -16.29 -2.83 0.35
C ARG A 128 -15.69 -1.81 1.32
N ALA A 129 -15.28 -0.64 0.83
CA ALA A 129 -14.75 0.44 1.65
C ALA A 129 -15.78 0.95 2.68
N GLU A 130 -17.07 1.06 2.31
CA GLU A 130 -18.12 1.44 3.25
C GLU A 130 -18.39 0.36 4.31
N GLU A 131 -18.33 -0.92 3.95
CA GLU A 131 -18.40 -2.02 4.91
C GLU A 131 -17.25 -1.96 5.93
N LEU A 132 -16.01 -1.80 5.44
CA LEU A 132 -14.83 -1.71 6.29
C LEU A 132 -14.89 -0.50 7.24
N LYS A 133 -15.41 0.62 6.76
CA LYS A 133 -15.63 1.83 7.55
C LYS A 133 -16.67 1.65 8.66
N ALA A 134 -17.70 0.84 8.41
CA ALA A 134 -18.70 0.52 9.44
C ALA A 134 -18.17 -0.46 10.48
N MET A 135 -17.21 -1.31 10.09
CA MET A 135 -16.62 -2.36 10.92
C MET A 135 -15.48 -1.88 11.82
N LEU A 136 -14.64 -0.93 11.34
CA LEU A 136 -13.37 -0.51 11.97
C LEU A 136 -13.38 0.94 12.44
#